data_AF-A0AAD6CDK9-F1
#
_entry.id   AF-A0AAD6CDK9-F1
#
_cell.length_a   1.000
_cell.length_b   1.000
_cell.length_c   1.000
_cell.angle_alpha   90.00
_cell.angle_beta   90.00
_cell.angle_gamma   90.00
#
_symmetry.space_group_name_H-M   'P 1'
#
loop_
_entity.id
_entity.type
_entity.pdbx_description
1 polymer ?
#
loop_
_entity_poly.entity_id
_entity_poly.type
_entity_poly.pdbx_seq_one_letter_code
_entity_poly.pdbx_strand_id
1 'polypeptide(L)'
;MATKMYYGSAPKYSYWHGCSTGGRQGHAMAQQHPELFDGIVAGAPAVSWEKFAPAVFWGPLMANLLDVQPPTCVLDAFTKAAIEACDHLDGVKDGIIAFPGQCHFKASSLIGHKVQCIDPSGEITITEKMAQLIAAIWEGPRSADGSFEWYGFHYDSSLAFILGTTCTSIDSCTVIPFSWLVMPLDTSNLTRHDYDRLFQQSIHQFASGIGTENPGLSKMKRAGTKMIAWHGMQDQLIPTNGTADYYNRVLKLDPHAAEHYRLFLAPGVTHCGLGSTGFDPTETVLGALKARVENGTVPDRLAAVAVAVAPSDSSTTRTAYLCPYPEVFTYVGGDPNDPSSFTCVK
;
A
#
# COMPACT_ATOMS: atom_id res chain seq x y z
N MET A 1 10.07 29.30 -14.62
CA MET A 1 10.58 30.31 -15.58
C MET A 1 10.22 29.98 -17.03
N ALA A 2 10.51 28.77 -17.54
CA ALA A 2 10.22 28.40 -18.94
C ALA A 2 8.74 28.62 -19.35
N THR A 3 7.77 28.16 -18.56
CA THR A 3 6.33 28.38 -18.83
C THR A 3 5.98 29.87 -18.98
N LYS A 4 6.45 30.72 -18.05
CA LYS A 4 6.21 32.17 -18.12
C LYS A 4 6.87 32.82 -19.33
N MET A 5 8.09 32.39 -19.67
CA MET A 5 8.78 32.90 -20.85
C MET A 5 8.06 32.53 -22.16
N TYR A 6 7.49 31.32 -22.22
CA TYR A 6 6.78 30.85 -23.41
C TYR A 6 5.37 31.46 -23.55
N TYR A 7 4.59 31.51 -22.46
CA TYR A 7 3.18 31.96 -22.49
C TYR A 7 2.98 33.44 -22.11
N GLY A 8 4.06 34.18 -21.77
CA GLY A 8 3.98 35.59 -21.38
C GLY A 8 3.37 35.86 -20.00
N SER A 9 2.93 34.84 -19.27
CA SER A 9 2.31 34.96 -17.93
C SER A 9 2.68 33.77 -17.04
N ALA A 10 2.69 33.98 -15.72
CA ALA A 10 2.91 32.90 -14.77
C ALA A 10 1.70 31.95 -14.75
N PRO A 11 1.88 30.64 -14.46
CA PRO A 11 0.75 29.75 -14.28
C PRO A 11 -0.14 30.26 -13.13
N LYS A 12 -1.46 30.15 -13.29
CA LYS A 12 -2.43 30.53 -12.26
C LYS A 12 -2.37 29.58 -11.06
N TYR A 13 -2.14 28.30 -11.32
CA TYR A 13 -1.97 27.26 -10.32
C TYR A 13 -0.85 26.30 -10.75
N SER A 14 -0.19 25.68 -9.77
CA SER A 14 0.87 24.69 -9.92
C SER A 14 0.49 23.41 -9.19
N TYR A 15 0.59 22.27 -9.87
CA TYR A 15 0.20 20.96 -9.33
C TYR A 15 1.33 19.93 -9.40
N TRP A 16 1.45 19.12 -8.37
CA TRP A 16 2.21 17.86 -8.39
C TRP A 16 1.25 16.67 -8.40
N HIS A 17 1.53 15.69 -9.26
CA HIS A 17 0.83 14.41 -9.25
C HIS A 17 1.85 13.30 -9.41
N GLY A 18 2.02 12.50 -8.35
CA GLY A 18 2.95 11.38 -8.38
C GLY A 18 2.49 10.24 -7.48
N CYS A 19 2.89 9.03 -7.85
CA CYS A 19 2.68 7.82 -7.07
C CYS A 19 4.02 7.16 -6.71
N SER A 20 4.06 6.33 -5.66
CA SER A 20 5.29 5.64 -5.22
C SER A 20 6.40 6.62 -4.79
N THR A 21 7.56 6.57 -5.43
CA THR A 21 8.63 7.58 -5.28
C THR A 21 8.12 8.99 -5.59
N GLY A 22 7.21 9.14 -6.56
CA GLY A 22 6.54 10.42 -6.85
C GLY A 22 5.62 10.87 -5.73
N GLY A 23 4.95 9.93 -5.04
CA GLY A 23 4.16 10.21 -3.85
C GLY A 23 5.02 10.71 -2.69
N ARG A 24 6.21 10.10 -2.50
CA ARG A 24 7.23 10.57 -1.55
C ARG A 24 7.74 11.96 -1.92
N GLN A 25 8.08 12.20 -3.19
CA GLN A 25 8.53 13.53 -3.65
C GLN A 25 7.45 14.60 -3.38
N GLY A 26 6.17 14.28 -3.57
CA GLY A 26 5.05 15.13 -3.17
C GLY A 26 5.09 15.49 -1.68
N HIS A 27 5.27 14.49 -0.81
CA HIS A 27 5.41 14.71 0.63
C HIS A 27 6.67 15.53 0.99
N ALA A 28 7.81 15.28 0.32
CA ALA A 28 9.04 16.03 0.54
C ALA A 28 8.84 17.52 0.20
N MET A 29 8.16 17.81 -0.90
CA MET A 29 7.82 19.19 -1.28
C MET A 29 6.84 19.81 -0.29
N ALA A 30 5.81 19.10 0.16
CA ALA A 30 4.92 19.58 1.22
C ALA A 30 5.67 19.93 2.52
N GLN A 31 6.67 19.12 2.89
CA GLN A 31 7.47 19.31 4.11
C GLN A 31 8.49 20.46 3.98
N GLN A 32 9.13 20.59 2.82
CA GLN A 32 10.34 21.41 2.65
C GLN A 32 10.12 22.66 1.78
N HIS A 33 9.30 22.55 0.73
CA HIS A 33 9.09 23.56 -0.31
C HIS A 33 7.60 23.69 -0.71
N PRO A 34 6.67 23.87 0.27
CA PRO A 34 5.25 23.86 -0.03
C PRO A 34 4.82 24.97 -1.00
N GLU A 35 5.56 26.08 -1.05
CA GLU A 35 5.30 27.21 -1.94
C GLU A 35 5.45 26.89 -3.44
N LEU A 36 6.01 25.73 -3.80
CA LEU A 36 6.18 25.34 -5.21
C LEU A 36 4.89 24.87 -5.88
N PHE A 37 3.92 24.41 -5.09
CA PHE A 37 2.68 23.82 -5.59
C PHE A 37 1.49 24.29 -4.77
N ASP A 38 0.41 24.66 -5.46
CA ASP A 38 -0.88 24.95 -4.83
C ASP A 38 -1.60 23.64 -4.46
N GLY A 39 -1.37 22.58 -5.24
CA GLY A 39 -1.96 21.26 -5.02
C GLY A 39 -0.97 20.11 -5.20
N ILE A 40 -1.06 19.11 -4.33
CA ILE A 40 -0.25 17.88 -4.38
C ILE A 40 -1.16 16.65 -4.33
N VAL A 41 -1.09 15.78 -5.34
CA VAL A 41 -1.56 14.39 -5.24
C VAL A 41 -0.35 13.51 -4.93
N ALA A 42 -0.47 12.69 -3.89
CA ALA A 42 0.53 11.72 -3.49
C ALA A 42 -0.08 10.31 -3.34
N GLY A 43 0.01 9.50 -4.40
CA GLY A 43 -0.42 8.10 -4.39
C GLY A 43 0.66 7.18 -3.81
N ALA A 44 0.26 6.13 -3.08
CA ALA A 44 1.12 5.11 -2.47
C ALA A 44 2.49 5.66 -2.03
N PRO A 45 2.53 6.67 -1.14
CA PRO A 45 3.74 7.45 -0.95
C PRO A 45 4.80 6.65 -0.21
N ALA A 46 6.00 6.61 -0.78
CA ALA A 46 7.20 6.01 -0.19
C ALA A 46 7.79 6.88 0.96
N VAL A 47 6.96 7.31 1.92
CA VAL A 47 7.38 8.03 3.14
C VAL A 47 7.98 7.05 4.16
N SER A 48 8.83 7.56 5.06
CA SER A 48 9.67 6.73 5.95
C SER A 48 10.50 5.72 5.16
N TRP A 49 11.11 6.22 4.08
CA TRP A 49 11.89 5.40 3.14
C TRP A 49 12.99 4.59 3.81
N GLU A 50 13.64 5.19 4.79
CA GLU A 50 14.70 4.60 5.60
C GLU A 50 14.25 3.38 6.43
N LYS A 51 12.93 3.19 6.63
CA LYS A 51 12.36 2.03 7.34
C LYS A 51 11.67 1.07 6.39
N PHE A 52 10.84 1.55 5.47
CA PHE A 52 10.13 0.62 4.58
C PHE A 52 11.08 -0.05 3.59
N ALA A 53 12.13 0.63 3.11
CA ALA A 53 13.06 0.06 2.14
C ALA A 53 13.78 -1.20 2.66
N PRO A 54 14.37 -1.23 3.86
CA PRO A 54 14.87 -2.50 4.42
C PRO A 54 13.73 -3.47 4.78
N ALA A 55 12.54 -2.99 5.16
CA ALA A 55 11.41 -3.85 5.50
C ALA A 55 10.94 -4.76 4.36
N VAL A 56 11.02 -4.35 3.10
CA VAL A 56 10.61 -5.21 1.98
C VAL A 56 11.51 -6.44 1.80
N PHE A 57 12.73 -6.43 2.34
CA PHE A 57 13.64 -7.59 2.32
C PHE A 57 13.35 -8.59 3.44
N TRP A 58 12.37 -8.32 4.30
CA TRP A 58 11.97 -9.20 5.40
C TRP A 58 11.49 -10.58 4.91
N GLY A 59 10.64 -10.62 3.88
CA GLY A 59 10.18 -11.88 3.27
C GLY A 59 11.33 -12.75 2.76
N PRO A 60 12.21 -12.22 1.87
CA PRO A 60 13.41 -12.94 1.43
C PRO A 60 14.34 -13.40 2.56
N LEU A 61 14.55 -12.57 3.60
CA LEU A 61 15.32 -12.98 4.77
C LEU A 61 14.67 -14.18 5.47
N MET A 62 13.36 -14.13 5.72
CA MET A 62 12.64 -15.20 6.39
C MET A 62 12.61 -16.48 5.57
N ALA A 63 12.52 -16.37 4.23
CA ALA A 63 12.63 -17.52 3.33
C ALA A 63 13.99 -18.23 3.49
N ASN A 64 15.08 -17.48 3.60
CA ASN A 64 16.42 -18.03 3.84
C ASN A 64 16.57 -18.62 5.25
N LEU A 65 16.13 -17.90 6.29
CA LEU A 65 16.24 -18.34 7.69
C LEU A 65 15.43 -19.60 7.97
N LEU A 66 14.26 -19.72 7.35
CA LEU A 66 13.40 -20.90 7.47
C LEU A 66 13.81 -22.01 6.51
N ASP A 67 14.70 -21.75 5.55
CA ASP A 67 15.06 -22.67 4.47
C ASP A 67 13.80 -23.17 3.73
N VAL A 68 13.03 -22.21 3.19
CA VAL A 68 11.77 -22.48 2.48
C VAL A 68 11.55 -21.49 1.34
N GLN A 69 11.25 -22.01 0.16
CA GLN A 69 11.07 -21.24 -1.07
C GLN A 69 9.81 -21.77 -1.78
N PRO A 70 8.60 -21.31 -1.43
CA PRO A 70 7.36 -21.86 -1.97
C PRO A 70 7.17 -21.46 -3.44
N PRO A 71 6.69 -22.34 -4.34
CA PRO A 71 6.33 -21.94 -5.70
C PRO A 71 5.14 -20.97 -5.69
N THR A 72 5.03 -20.16 -6.76
CA THR A 72 3.99 -19.13 -6.93
C THR A 72 2.57 -19.63 -6.64
N CYS A 73 2.21 -20.84 -7.09
CA CYS A 73 0.89 -21.44 -6.83
C CYS A 73 0.57 -21.59 -5.33
N VAL A 74 1.57 -21.87 -4.48
CA VAL A 74 1.38 -21.96 -3.01
C VAL A 74 1.16 -20.56 -2.43
N LEU A 75 1.92 -19.57 -2.89
CA LEU A 75 1.77 -18.17 -2.49
C LEU A 75 0.38 -17.62 -2.87
N ASP A 76 -0.08 -17.95 -4.08
CA ASP A 76 -1.43 -17.62 -4.55
C ASP A 76 -2.51 -18.34 -3.75
N ALA A 77 -2.29 -19.61 -3.36
CA ALA A 77 -3.22 -20.35 -2.52
C ALA A 77 -3.40 -19.70 -1.14
N PHE A 78 -2.33 -19.20 -0.52
CA PHE A 78 -2.42 -18.43 0.73
C PHE A 78 -3.20 -17.12 0.55
N THR A 79 -2.87 -16.34 -0.49
CA THR A 79 -3.54 -15.07 -0.79
C THR A 79 -5.03 -15.29 -1.02
N LYS A 80 -5.38 -16.28 -1.85
CA LYS A 80 -6.77 -16.66 -2.15
C LYS A 80 -7.53 -17.10 -0.89
N ALA A 81 -6.94 -17.98 -0.08
CA ALA A 81 -7.59 -18.45 1.14
C ALA A 81 -7.84 -17.32 2.15
N ALA A 82 -6.92 -16.34 2.23
CA ALA A 82 -7.09 -15.19 3.08
C ALA A 82 -8.24 -14.28 2.60
N ILE A 83 -8.33 -14.04 1.28
CA ILE A 83 -9.47 -13.33 0.67
C ILE A 83 -10.77 -14.08 0.94
N GLU A 84 -10.85 -15.39 0.65
CA GLU A 84 -12.05 -16.20 0.90
C GLU A 84 -12.50 -16.19 2.37
N ALA A 85 -11.56 -16.12 3.30
CA ALA A 85 -11.84 -16.06 4.73
C ALA A 85 -12.30 -14.67 5.20
N CYS A 86 -11.90 -13.58 4.53
CA CYS A 86 -12.00 -12.22 5.07
C CYS A 86 -12.80 -11.22 4.22
N ASP A 87 -13.06 -11.52 2.94
CA ASP A 87 -13.86 -10.70 2.00
C ASP A 87 -15.19 -10.28 2.62
N HIS A 88 -15.94 -11.25 3.15
CA HIS A 88 -17.27 -11.01 3.75
C HIS A 88 -17.31 -10.09 4.99
N LEU A 89 -16.17 -9.72 5.59
CA LEU A 89 -16.14 -9.00 6.86
C LEU A 89 -16.66 -7.57 6.77
N ASP A 90 -16.64 -6.98 5.57
CA ASP A 90 -17.25 -5.67 5.29
C ASP A 90 -18.74 -5.76 4.92
N GLY A 91 -19.30 -6.96 4.85
CA GLY A 91 -20.71 -7.22 4.56
C GLY A 91 -21.01 -7.54 3.10
N VAL A 92 -20.03 -7.50 2.20
CA VAL A 92 -20.16 -7.90 0.80
C VAL A 92 -19.12 -8.97 0.44
N LYS A 93 -19.42 -9.81 -0.56
CA LYS A 93 -18.45 -10.73 -1.14
C LYS A 93 -18.12 -10.28 -2.54
N ASP A 94 -17.04 -9.54 -2.69
CA ASP A 94 -16.62 -8.97 -3.96
C ASP A 94 -15.13 -9.19 -4.27
N GLY A 95 -14.48 -10.05 -3.49
CA GLY A 95 -13.08 -10.42 -3.65
C GLY A 95 -12.11 -9.39 -3.08
N ILE A 96 -12.59 -8.44 -2.26
CA ILE A 96 -11.81 -7.36 -1.68
C ILE A 96 -11.85 -7.46 -0.17
N ILE A 97 -10.72 -7.28 0.51
CA ILE A 97 -10.70 -7.14 1.97
C ILE A 97 -10.76 -5.65 2.31
N ALA A 98 -11.95 -5.05 2.46
CA ALA A 98 -12.03 -3.64 2.85
C ALA A 98 -11.72 -3.40 4.34
N PHE A 99 -11.89 -4.41 5.20
CA PHE A 99 -11.62 -4.35 6.64
C PHE A 99 -10.46 -5.28 7.08
N PRO A 100 -9.22 -5.03 6.65
CA PRO A 100 -8.09 -5.92 6.94
C PRO A 100 -7.80 -6.06 8.45
N GLY A 101 -8.13 -5.05 9.26
CA GLY A 101 -7.98 -5.11 10.72
C GLY A 101 -8.93 -6.08 11.43
N GLN A 102 -10.02 -6.50 10.77
CA GLN A 102 -10.94 -7.52 11.28
C GLN A 102 -10.60 -8.93 10.76
N CYS A 103 -9.69 -9.03 9.79
CA CYS A 103 -9.23 -10.31 9.27
C CYS A 103 -8.30 -10.97 10.29
N HIS A 104 -8.70 -12.15 10.77
CA HIS A 104 -7.92 -12.95 11.71
C HIS A 104 -7.51 -14.30 11.10
N PHE A 105 -7.41 -14.35 9.77
CA PHE A 105 -6.94 -15.52 9.04
C PHE A 105 -5.52 -15.89 9.49
N LYS A 106 -5.28 -17.17 9.72
CA LYS A 106 -3.98 -17.69 10.15
C LYS A 106 -3.42 -18.58 9.06
N ALA A 107 -2.22 -18.29 8.57
CA ALA A 107 -1.53 -19.12 7.58
C ALA A 107 -1.43 -20.60 8.04
N SER A 108 -1.33 -20.84 9.34
CA SER A 108 -1.30 -22.21 9.89
C SER A 108 -2.54 -23.04 9.58
N SER A 109 -3.68 -22.43 9.22
CA SER A 109 -4.89 -23.17 8.84
C SER A 109 -4.76 -23.92 7.52
N LEU A 110 -3.75 -23.62 6.69
CA LEU A 110 -3.49 -24.33 5.44
C LEU A 110 -2.44 -25.44 5.55
N ILE A 111 -1.81 -25.64 6.71
CA ILE A 111 -0.80 -26.70 6.88
C ILE A 111 -1.42 -28.06 6.54
N GLY A 112 -0.75 -28.84 5.68
CA GLY A 112 -1.23 -30.15 5.21
C GLY A 112 -2.17 -30.10 4.01
N HIS A 113 -2.62 -28.91 3.59
CA HIS A 113 -3.40 -28.77 2.36
C HIS A 113 -2.51 -29.02 1.14
N LYS A 114 -3.08 -29.65 0.12
CA LYS A 114 -2.41 -29.94 -1.15
C LYS A 114 -2.77 -28.87 -2.18
N VAL A 115 -1.76 -28.31 -2.83
CA VAL A 115 -1.91 -27.32 -3.90
C VAL A 115 -1.46 -27.95 -5.21
N GLN A 116 -2.31 -27.85 -6.23
CA GLN A 116 -2.01 -28.29 -7.58
C GLN A 116 -1.42 -27.12 -8.38
N CYS A 117 -0.25 -27.34 -8.96
CA CYS A 117 0.51 -26.33 -9.67
C CYS A 117 0.63 -26.74 -11.14
N ILE A 118 0.53 -25.74 -12.03
CA ILE A 118 0.58 -25.95 -13.48
C ILE A 118 2.00 -25.74 -14.00
N ASP A 119 2.70 -24.73 -13.48
CA ASP A 119 4.06 -24.38 -13.88
C ASP A 119 4.88 -23.96 -12.65
N PRO A 120 5.86 -24.78 -12.20
CA PRO A 120 6.12 -26.15 -12.64
C PRO A 120 4.94 -27.08 -12.29
N SER A 121 4.69 -28.11 -13.11
CA SER A 121 3.57 -29.03 -12.87
C SER A 121 3.86 -29.97 -11.70
N GLY A 122 2.91 -30.08 -10.78
CA GLY A 122 2.99 -31.02 -9.65
C GLY A 122 1.99 -30.72 -8.54
N GLU A 123 1.96 -31.61 -7.55
CA GLU A 123 1.23 -31.41 -6.30
C GLU A 123 2.24 -31.13 -5.17
N ILE A 124 2.00 -30.09 -4.39
CA ILE A 124 2.81 -29.74 -3.23
C ILE A 124 1.94 -29.64 -1.98
N THR A 125 2.44 -30.14 -0.85
CA THR A 125 1.75 -30.04 0.43
C THR A 125 2.28 -28.84 1.20
N ILE A 126 1.39 -27.97 1.67
CA ILE A 126 1.75 -26.79 2.45
C ILE A 126 2.37 -27.24 3.78
N THR A 127 3.58 -26.76 4.04
CA THR A 127 4.35 -27.10 5.25
C THR A 127 4.21 -26.04 6.33
N GLU A 128 4.60 -26.38 7.56
CA GLU A 128 4.67 -25.42 8.67
C GLU A 128 5.59 -24.23 8.36
N LYS A 129 6.77 -24.48 7.76
CA LYS A 129 7.71 -23.42 7.37
C LYS A 129 7.11 -22.46 6.35
N MET A 130 6.32 -22.96 5.38
CA MET A 130 5.60 -22.09 4.43
C MET A 130 4.61 -21.18 5.16
N ALA A 131 3.82 -21.74 6.08
CA ALA A 131 2.88 -20.95 6.88
C ALA A 131 3.59 -19.92 7.78
N GLN A 132 4.73 -20.27 8.37
CA GLN A 132 5.56 -19.34 9.17
C GLN A 132 6.12 -18.19 8.31
N LEU A 133 6.58 -18.48 7.10
CA LEU A 133 7.03 -17.45 6.15
C LEU A 133 5.91 -16.46 5.82
N ILE A 134 4.71 -16.96 5.49
CA ILE A 134 3.57 -16.11 5.15
C ILE A 134 3.14 -15.25 6.34
N ALA A 135 3.06 -15.83 7.55
CA ALA A 135 2.77 -15.07 8.76
C ALA A 135 3.78 -13.94 8.99
N ALA A 136 5.08 -14.21 8.79
CA ALA A 136 6.12 -13.20 8.94
C ALA A 136 5.98 -12.04 7.93
N ILE A 137 5.54 -12.31 6.69
CA ILE A 137 5.29 -11.27 5.67
C ILE A 137 4.13 -10.35 6.07
N TRP A 138 3.04 -10.92 6.59
CA TRP A 138 1.88 -10.16 7.05
C TRP A 138 2.16 -9.35 8.33
N GLU A 139 2.97 -9.90 9.24
CA GLU A 139 3.32 -9.24 10.50
C GLU A 139 4.35 -8.12 10.34
N GLY A 140 5.26 -8.24 9.36
CA GLY A 140 6.36 -7.32 9.13
C GLY A 140 7.58 -7.58 10.02
N PRO A 141 8.69 -6.86 9.78
CA PRO A 141 9.93 -7.06 10.51
C PRO A 141 9.83 -6.66 11.97
N ARG A 142 10.49 -7.47 12.79
CA ARG A 142 10.76 -7.22 14.20
C ARG A 142 12.26 -7.31 14.40
N SER A 143 12.80 -6.54 15.34
CA SER A 143 14.18 -6.75 15.78
C SER A 143 14.33 -8.09 16.49
N ALA A 144 15.56 -8.56 16.69
CA ALA A 144 15.88 -9.85 17.33
C ALA A 144 15.38 -9.97 18.77
N ASP A 145 15.13 -8.84 19.46
CA ASP A 145 14.49 -8.79 20.78
C ASP A 145 12.96 -8.71 20.73
N GLY A 146 12.37 -8.68 19.53
CA GLY A 146 10.93 -8.66 19.29
C GLY A 146 10.31 -7.27 19.16
N SER A 147 11.10 -6.18 19.20
CA SER A 147 10.56 -4.83 19.02
C SER A 147 10.02 -4.59 17.60
N PHE A 148 9.04 -3.70 17.45
CA PHE A 148 8.49 -3.31 16.15
C PHE A 148 9.53 -2.54 15.33
N GLU A 149 9.77 -2.96 14.09
CA GLU A 149 10.61 -2.20 13.15
C GLU A 149 9.79 -1.58 12.02
N TRP A 150 8.90 -2.35 11.39
CA TRP A 150 8.01 -1.84 10.35
C TRP A 150 6.76 -2.70 10.16
N TYR A 151 5.80 -2.16 9.42
CA TYR A 151 4.55 -2.83 9.10
C TYR A 151 4.73 -3.91 8.01
N GLY A 152 4.02 -5.02 8.14
CA GLY A 152 3.88 -6.03 7.07
C GLY A 152 2.83 -5.68 6.03
N PHE A 153 2.68 -6.55 5.04
CA PHE A 153 1.71 -6.41 3.96
C PHE A 153 0.32 -6.90 4.36
N HIS A 154 -0.72 -6.39 3.69
CA HIS A 154 -2.10 -6.85 3.94
C HIS A 154 -2.31 -8.27 3.39
N TYR A 155 -3.33 -8.94 3.89
CA TYR A 155 -3.61 -10.36 3.60
C TYR A 155 -3.88 -10.65 2.12
N ASP A 156 -4.43 -9.67 1.40
CA ASP A 156 -4.80 -9.72 -0.01
C ASP A 156 -3.70 -9.18 -0.95
N SER A 157 -2.63 -8.58 -0.41
CA SER A 157 -1.44 -8.23 -1.20
C SER A 157 -0.82 -9.49 -1.82
N SER A 158 -0.47 -9.43 -3.11
CA SER A 158 0.05 -10.59 -3.84
C SER A 158 1.37 -11.11 -3.23
N LEU A 159 1.30 -12.23 -2.51
CA LEU A 159 2.48 -12.91 -1.94
C LEU A 159 3.45 -13.37 -3.03
N ALA A 160 2.91 -13.81 -4.18
CA ALA A 160 3.67 -14.14 -5.38
C ALA A 160 4.53 -12.96 -5.86
N PHE A 161 3.97 -11.75 -5.86
CA PHE A 161 4.72 -10.55 -6.22
C PHE A 161 5.70 -10.15 -5.11
N ILE A 162 5.29 -10.20 -3.84
CA ILE A 162 6.11 -9.81 -2.69
C ILE A 162 7.36 -10.66 -2.54
N LEU A 163 7.27 -11.98 -2.74
CA LEU A 163 8.45 -12.84 -2.67
C LEU A 163 9.17 -12.96 -4.01
N GLY A 164 8.42 -13.13 -5.10
CA GLY A 164 8.95 -13.41 -6.43
C GLY A 164 9.78 -14.70 -6.46
N THR A 165 9.26 -15.79 -7.00
CA THR A 165 10.00 -17.06 -7.07
C THR A 165 10.21 -17.55 -8.48
N THR A 166 11.39 -18.10 -8.77
CA THR A 166 11.65 -18.90 -9.97
C THR A 166 11.90 -20.34 -9.57
N CYS A 167 11.37 -21.29 -10.33
CA CYS A 167 11.41 -22.70 -9.99
C CYS A 167 11.95 -23.53 -11.16
N THR A 168 12.78 -24.52 -10.85
CA THR A 168 13.20 -25.55 -11.83
C THR A 168 12.34 -26.82 -11.73
N SER A 169 11.77 -27.07 -10.56
CA SER A 169 10.77 -28.09 -10.28
C SER A 169 9.86 -27.63 -9.14
N ILE A 170 8.79 -28.37 -8.86
CA ILE A 170 7.81 -28.00 -7.82
C ILE A 170 8.44 -27.90 -6.41
N ASP A 171 9.49 -28.68 -6.15
CA ASP A 171 10.22 -28.70 -4.87
C ASP A 171 11.54 -27.91 -4.91
N SER A 172 11.87 -27.25 -6.03
CA SER A 172 13.12 -26.53 -6.22
C SER A 172 12.87 -25.15 -6.80
N CYS A 173 12.67 -24.20 -5.88
CA CYS A 173 12.46 -22.79 -6.16
C CYS A 173 13.48 -21.91 -5.45
N THR A 174 13.65 -20.69 -5.97
CA THR A 174 14.52 -19.66 -5.41
C THR A 174 13.78 -18.33 -5.44
N VAL A 175 13.72 -17.64 -4.29
CA VAL A 175 13.28 -16.24 -4.21
C VAL A 175 14.24 -15.35 -5.01
N ILE A 176 13.66 -14.50 -5.85
CA ILE A 176 14.36 -13.51 -6.64
C ILE A 176 14.33 -12.19 -5.86
N PRO A 177 15.50 -11.65 -5.46
CA PRO A 177 15.55 -10.37 -4.77
C PRO A 177 14.96 -9.24 -5.63
N PHE A 178 14.20 -8.32 -5.02
CA PHE A 178 13.76 -7.10 -5.69
C PHE A 178 14.96 -6.26 -6.15
N SER A 179 14.98 -5.89 -7.43
CA SER A 179 16.11 -5.21 -8.06
C SER A 179 15.97 -3.69 -8.21
N TRP A 180 14.83 -3.10 -7.84
CA TRP A 180 14.54 -1.67 -8.10
C TRP A 180 14.93 -0.73 -6.94
N LEU A 181 15.23 -1.26 -5.75
CA LEU A 181 15.64 -0.45 -4.59
C LEU A 181 17.13 -0.10 -4.68
N VAL A 182 17.46 1.16 -4.37
CA VAL A 182 18.82 1.73 -4.40
C VAL A 182 19.78 1.04 -3.41
N MET A 183 19.23 0.29 -2.44
CA MET A 183 20.00 -0.56 -1.54
C MET A 183 19.88 -2.03 -1.96
N PRO A 184 20.83 -2.58 -2.73
CA PRO A 184 20.90 -4.03 -2.93
C PRO A 184 21.26 -4.67 -1.59
N LEU A 185 20.27 -5.26 -0.91
CA LEU A 185 20.48 -6.03 0.30
C LEU A 185 20.47 -7.52 -0.07
N ASP A 186 21.63 -8.17 0.00
CA ASP A 186 21.73 -9.62 -0.12
C ASP A 186 21.37 -10.25 1.23
N THR A 187 20.28 -11.01 1.24
CA THR A 187 19.73 -11.68 2.44
C THR A 187 20.22 -13.11 2.61
N SER A 188 21.00 -13.66 1.68
CA SER A 188 21.35 -15.09 1.61
C SER A 188 22.09 -15.62 2.85
N ASN A 189 22.89 -14.79 3.51
CA ASN A 189 23.73 -15.16 4.65
C ASN A 189 23.54 -14.26 5.87
N LEU A 190 22.39 -13.60 5.98
CA LEU A 190 22.11 -12.69 7.10
C LEU A 190 21.46 -13.43 8.26
N THR A 191 21.93 -13.16 9.48
CA THR A 191 21.18 -13.48 10.70
C THR A 191 20.14 -12.40 11.00
N ARG A 192 19.24 -12.66 11.95
CA ARG A 192 18.34 -11.62 12.49
C ARG A 192 19.11 -10.41 13.02
N HIS A 193 20.19 -10.62 13.77
CA HIS A 193 21.02 -9.52 14.29
C HIS A 193 21.71 -8.71 13.19
N ASP A 194 22.13 -9.36 12.10
CA ASP A 194 22.69 -8.65 10.95
C ASP A 194 21.63 -7.79 10.26
N TYR A 195 20.41 -8.31 10.10
CA TYR A 195 19.29 -7.56 9.54
C TYR A 195 18.94 -6.34 10.39
N ASP A 196 18.78 -6.50 11.71
CA ASP A 196 18.50 -5.39 12.63
C ASP A 196 19.55 -4.27 12.51
N ARG A 197 20.84 -4.66 12.50
CA ARG A 197 21.95 -3.71 12.35
C ARG A 197 21.83 -2.93 11.03
N LEU A 198 21.51 -3.60 9.93
CA LEU A 198 21.35 -2.98 8.62
C LEU A 198 20.09 -2.11 8.54
N PHE A 199 19.01 -2.51 9.21
CA PHE A 199 17.79 -1.71 9.36
C PHE A 199 18.09 -0.39 10.07
N GLN A 200 18.76 -0.45 11.23
CA GLN A 200 19.18 0.76 11.97
C GLN A 200 20.18 1.60 11.17
N GLN A 201 21.13 0.98 10.47
CA GLN A 201 22.05 1.69 9.58
C GLN A 201 21.29 2.46 8.49
N SER A 202 20.25 1.86 7.91
CA SER A 202 19.40 2.53 6.92
C SER A 202 18.75 3.79 7.49
N ILE A 203 18.16 3.69 8.69
CA ILE A 203 17.59 4.84 9.40
C ILE A 203 18.65 5.94 9.58
N HIS A 204 19.81 5.58 10.14
CA HIS A 204 20.88 6.54 10.40
C HIS A 204 21.39 7.24 9.12
N GLN A 205 21.45 6.51 8.01
CA GLN A 205 21.99 7.01 6.75
C GLN A 205 20.97 7.83 5.96
N PHE A 206 19.69 7.46 5.98
CA PHE A 206 18.70 7.96 5.01
C PHE A 206 17.59 8.83 5.62
N ALA A 207 17.40 8.84 6.94
CA ALA A 207 16.33 9.60 7.59
C ALA A 207 16.35 11.10 7.24
N SER A 208 17.53 11.73 7.20
CA SER A 208 17.68 13.17 6.93
C SER A 208 17.55 13.54 5.45
N GLY A 209 17.70 12.57 4.54
CA GLY A 209 17.68 12.77 3.10
C GLY A 209 16.37 12.29 2.46
N ILE A 210 16.37 11.03 2.04
CA ILE A 210 15.23 10.43 1.31
C ILE A 210 14.09 9.99 2.23
N GLY A 211 14.30 9.95 3.55
CA GLY A 211 13.33 9.39 4.49
C GLY A 211 11.93 10.02 4.46
N THR A 212 11.86 11.35 4.32
CA THR A 212 10.58 12.07 4.09
C THR A 212 9.52 11.82 5.19
N GLU A 213 9.94 11.66 6.44
CA GLU A 213 9.05 11.25 7.53
C GLU A 213 8.57 12.38 8.47
N ASN A 214 8.90 13.65 8.17
CA ASN A 214 8.55 14.79 9.02
C ASN A 214 7.02 15.06 9.01
N PRO A 215 6.32 14.89 10.15
CA PRO A 215 4.86 15.13 10.21
C PRO A 215 4.49 16.61 10.43
N GLY A 216 5.46 17.49 10.68
CA GLY A 216 5.24 18.91 10.95
C GLY A 216 4.94 19.73 9.69
N LEU A 217 3.67 19.77 9.27
CA LEU A 217 3.25 20.44 8.02
C LEU A 217 2.82 21.92 8.19
N SER A 218 3.28 22.60 9.25
CA SER A 218 2.88 24.00 9.50
C SER A 218 3.27 24.97 8.37
N LYS A 219 4.38 24.71 7.67
CA LYS A 219 4.80 25.47 6.49
C LYS A 219 3.81 25.31 5.34
N MET A 220 3.38 24.07 5.06
CA MET A 220 2.36 23.77 4.05
C MET A 220 1.05 24.48 4.36
N LYS A 221 0.59 24.41 5.61
CA LYS A 221 -0.62 25.11 6.06
C LYS A 221 -0.54 26.62 5.81
N ARG A 222 0.59 27.27 6.13
CA ARG A 222 0.80 28.71 5.90
C ARG A 222 0.91 29.08 4.42
N ALA A 223 1.47 28.20 3.60
CA ALA A 223 1.56 28.41 2.15
C ALA A 223 0.20 28.31 1.45
N GLY A 224 -0.80 27.71 2.10
CA GLY A 224 -2.12 27.49 1.51
C GLY A 224 -2.22 26.25 0.62
N THR A 225 -1.12 25.51 0.45
CA THR A 225 -1.04 24.28 -0.33
C THR A 225 -2.04 23.24 0.15
N LYS A 226 -2.69 22.55 -0.79
CA LYS A 226 -3.62 21.45 -0.53
C LYS A 226 -3.03 20.13 -0.97
N MET A 227 -3.19 19.09 -0.16
CA MET A 227 -2.72 17.74 -0.47
C MET A 227 -3.85 16.73 -0.34
N ILE A 228 -3.93 15.84 -1.33
CA ILE A 228 -4.70 14.61 -1.27
C ILE A 228 -3.69 13.46 -1.44
N ALA A 229 -3.51 12.67 -0.39
CA ALA A 229 -2.83 11.40 -0.52
C ALA A 229 -3.84 10.27 -0.64
N TRP A 230 -3.44 9.22 -1.33
CA TRP A 230 -4.19 7.97 -1.36
C TRP A 230 -3.24 6.79 -1.35
N HIS A 231 -3.70 5.63 -0.90
CA HIS A 231 -2.88 4.41 -0.91
C HIS A 231 -3.78 3.19 -1.10
N GLY A 232 -3.42 2.35 -2.08
CA GLY A 232 -4.02 1.04 -2.24
C GLY A 232 -3.80 0.15 -1.02
N MET A 233 -4.82 -0.56 -0.57
CA MET A 233 -4.72 -1.46 0.57
C MET A 233 -4.10 -2.81 0.18
N GLN A 234 -4.24 -3.19 -1.09
CA GLN A 234 -3.63 -4.39 -1.68
C GLN A 234 -2.21 -4.12 -2.22
N ASP A 235 -1.58 -3.00 -1.82
CA ASP A 235 -0.25 -2.62 -2.30
C ASP A 235 0.78 -3.70 -1.94
N GLN A 236 1.46 -4.20 -2.96
CA GLN A 236 2.43 -5.29 -2.89
C GLN A 236 3.89 -4.81 -2.90
N LEU A 237 4.10 -3.48 -2.87
CA LEU A 237 5.42 -2.84 -2.89
C LEU A 237 5.66 -1.97 -1.65
N ILE A 238 4.65 -1.27 -1.16
CA ILE A 238 4.74 -0.39 0.01
C ILE A 238 3.64 -0.74 1.01
N PRO A 239 3.97 -1.15 2.25
CA PRO A 239 2.97 -1.42 3.27
C PRO A 239 2.10 -0.18 3.59
N THR A 240 0.80 -0.26 3.28
CA THR A 240 -0.18 0.83 3.42
C THR A 240 -0.23 1.41 4.83
N ASN A 241 -0.04 0.57 5.85
CA ASN A 241 -0.06 0.99 7.26
C ASN A 241 1.02 2.02 7.58
N GLY A 242 2.16 2.04 6.86
CA GLY A 242 3.18 3.09 7.01
C GLY A 242 2.68 4.48 6.61
N THR A 243 1.81 4.56 5.59
CA THR A 243 1.16 5.82 5.19
C THR A 243 0.10 6.26 6.19
N ALA A 244 -0.69 5.31 6.70
CA ALA A 244 -1.67 5.60 7.75
C ALA A 244 -0.99 6.09 9.04
N ASP A 245 0.13 5.47 9.44
CA ASP A 245 0.97 5.91 10.56
C ASP A 245 1.47 7.35 10.39
N TYR A 246 2.03 7.67 9.22
CA TYR A 246 2.47 9.03 8.92
C TYR A 246 1.34 10.04 9.08
N TYR A 247 0.15 9.74 8.53
CA TYR A 247 -1.02 10.61 8.65
C TYR A 247 -1.49 10.77 10.10
N ASN A 248 -1.49 9.69 10.89
CA ASN A 248 -1.80 9.74 12.31
C ASN A 248 -0.82 10.63 13.09
N ARG A 249 0.48 10.58 12.76
CA ARG A 249 1.48 11.48 13.36
C ARG A 249 1.25 12.94 12.96
N VAL A 250 0.79 13.21 11.74
CA VAL A 250 0.37 14.56 11.33
C VAL A 250 -0.85 15.02 12.14
N LEU A 251 -1.91 14.20 12.23
CA LEU A 251 -3.12 14.52 13.01
C LEU A 251 -2.84 14.75 14.49
N LYS A 252 -1.87 14.03 15.06
CA LYS A 252 -1.43 14.24 16.45
C LYS A 252 -0.81 15.62 16.68
N LEU A 253 -0.16 16.19 15.67
CA LEU A 253 0.43 17.54 15.73
C LEU A 253 -0.55 18.65 15.31
N ASP A 254 -1.41 18.38 14.33
CA ASP A 254 -2.48 19.27 13.89
C ASP A 254 -3.79 18.47 13.72
N PRO A 255 -4.68 18.48 14.74
CA PRO A 255 -5.99 17.83 14.64
C PRO A 255 -6.88 18.36 13.50
N HIS A 256 -6.56 19.54 12.95
CA HIS A 256 -7.24 20.16 11.82
C HIS A 256 -6.49 19.92 10.49
N ALA A 257 -5.56 18.96 10.44
CA ALA A 257 -4.79 18.68 9.22
C ALA A 257 -5.67 18.39 8.00
N ALA A 258 -6.86 17.81 8.19
CA ALA A 258 -7.83 17.53 7.14
C ALA A 258 -8.22 18.76 6.28
N GLU A 259 -8.06 19.99 6.78
CA GLU A 259 -8.30 21.24 6.05
C GLU A 259 -7.29 21.49 4.91
N HIS A 260 -6.08 20.94 5.02
CA HIS A 260 -5.01 21.09 4.01
C HIS A 260 -4.43 19.76 3.52
N TYR A 261 -4.59 18.65 4.25
CA TYR A 261 -4.09 17.34 3.89
C TYR A 261 -5.11 16.25 4.25
N ARG A 262 -5.65 15.55 3.24
CA ARG A 262 -6.54 14.38 3.41
C ARG A 262 -5.87 13.11 2.88
N LEU A 263 -6.09 12.00 3.57
CA LEU A 263 -5.68 10.65 3.17
C LEU A 263 -6.92 9.82 2.83
N PHE A 264 -6.86 9.05 1.74
CA PHE A 264 -7.88 8.06 1.36
C PHE A 264 -7.23 6.69 1.21
N LEU A 265 -7.76 5.67 1.87
CA LEU A 265 -7.33 4.29 1.67
C LEU A 265 -8.26 3.61 0.65
N ALA A 266 -7.68 2.87 -0.28
CA ALA A 266 -8.39 2.31 -1.42
C ALA A 266 -8.41 0.76 -1.36
N PRO A 267 -9.53 0.14 -0.93
CA PRO A 267 -9.67 -1.32 -0.85
C PRO A 267 -9.49 -2.01 -2.21
N GLY A 268 -8.77 -3.14 -2.24
CA GLY A 268 -8.56 -3.95 -3.44
C GLY A 268 -7.71 -3.27 -4.54
N VAL A 269 -7.04 -2.17 -4.18
CA VAL A 269 -6.15 -1.43 -5.07
C VAL A 269 -4.71 -1.81 -4.77
N THR A 270 -4.02 -2.29 -5.79
CA THR A 270 -2.60 -2.62 -5.82
C THR A 270 -1.74 -1.37 -5.96
N HIS A 271 -0.42 -1.54 -6.01
CA HIS A 271 0.52 -0.42 -6.11
C HIS A 271 0.17 0.52 -7.27
N CYS A 272 -0.18 1.77 -6.94
CA CYS A 272 -0.55 2.80 -7.90
C CYS A 272 -1.70 2.45 -8.85
N GLY A 273 -2.60 1.53 -8.50
CA GLY A 273 -3.72 1.12 -9.36
C GLY A 273 -3.37 0.03 -10.40
N LEU A 274 -2.11 -0.42 -10.44
CA LEU A 274 -1.62 -1.30 -11.51
C LEU A 274 -2.24 -2.72 -11.42
N GLY A 275 -3.18 -3.01 -12.32
CA GLY A 275 -3.88 -4.30 -12.34
C GLY A 275 -4.88 -4.48 -11.19
N SER A 276 -5.30 -3.38 -10.58
CA SER A 276 -6.28 -3.39 -9.49
C SER A 276 -7.67 -3.82 -9.99
N THR A 277 -8.41 -4.50 -9.13
CA THR A 277 -9.85 -4.78 -9.33
C THR A 277 -10.73 -4.01 -8.35
N GLY A 278 -10.15 -3.49 -7.27
CA GLY A 278 -10.84 -2.67 -6.27
C GLY A 278 -11.00 -1.21 -6.64
N PHE A 279 -11.39 -0.39 -5.67
CA PHE A 279 -11.87 0.98 -5.86
C PHE A 279 -10.71 1.97 -6.07
N ASP A 280 -10.26 2.09 -7.33
CA ASP A 280 -9.12 2.91 -7.75
C ASP A 280 -9.51 4.39 -8.01
N PRO A 281 -8.88 5.37 -7.32
CA PRO A 281 -9.11 6.79 -7.53
C PRO A 281 -8.13 7.47 -8.52
N THR A 282 -7.27 6.72 -9.22
CA THR A 282 -6.17 7.28 -10.04
C THR A 282 -6.66 8.28 -11.09
N GLU A 283 -7.79 8.01 -11.74
CA GLU A 283 -8.36 8.89 -12.78
C GLU A 283 -9.18 10.07 -12.23
N THR A 284 -9.57 10.04 -10.96
CA THR A 284 -10.50 11.01 -10.35
C THR A 284 -9.79 11.99 -9.41
N VAL A 285 -8.70 11.58 -8.78
CA VAL A 285 -8.05 12.31 -7.67
C VAL A 285 -7.49 13.67 -8.08
N LEU A 286 -6.96 13.79 -9.29
CA LEU A 286 -6.46 15.08 -9.79
C LEU A 286 -7.62 16.08 -9.97
N GLY A 287 -8.77 15.62 -10.45
CA GLY A 287 -9.97 16.45 -10.56
C GLY A 287 -10.45 16.95 -9.21
N ALA A 288 -10.48 16.07 -8.20
CA ALA A 288 -10.82 16.43 -6.82
C ALA A 288 -9.84 17.44 -6.21
N LEU A 289 -8.54 17.28 -6.45
CA LEU A 289 -7.53 18.23 -6.00
C LEU A 289 -7.70 19.60 -6.67
N LYS A 290 -7.93 19.64 -7.98
CA LYS A 290 -8.18 20.89 -8.70
C LYS A 290 -9.39 21.63 -8.15
N ALA A 291 -10.52 20.94 -7.94
CA ALA A 291 -11.67 21.56 -7.31
C ALA A 291 -11.30 22.17 -5.94
N ARG A 292 -10.58 21.41 -5.11
CA ARG A 292 -10.13 21.89 -3.80
C ARG A 292 -9.26 23.14 -3.85
N VAL A 293 -8.34 23.22 -4.80
CA VAL A 293 -7.44 24.37 -4.97
C VAL A 293 -8.16 25.57 -5.58
N GLU A 294 -8.92 25.35 -6.66
CA GLU A 294 -9.40 26.44 -7.51
C GLU A 294 -10.71 27.08 -7.04
N ASN A 295 -11.55 26.32 -6.34
CA ASN A 295 -12.86 26.80 -5.86
C ASN A 295 -13.13 26.50 -4.38
N GLY A 296 -12.17 25.90 -3.66
CA GLY A 296 -12.26 25.65 -2.23
C GLY A 296 -13.08 24.40 -1.83
N THR A 297 -13.51 23.57 -2.78
CA THR A 297 -14.26 22.33 -2.47
C THR A 297 -13.40 21.34 -1.70
N VAL A 298 -13.69 21.13 -0.43
CA VAL A 298 -12.98 20.10 0.35
C VAL A 298 -13.63 18.74 0.05
N PRO A 299 -12.90 17.75 -0.50
CA PRO A 299 -13.51 16.50 -0.94
C PRO A 299 -13.86 15.63 0.26
N ASP A 300 -15.12 15.64 0.69
CA ASP A 300 -15.66 14.80 1.76
C ASP A 300 -15.67 13.32 1.42
N ARG A 301 -15.59 13.00 0.14
CA ARG A 301 -15.29 11.66 -0.36
C ARG A 301 -14.46 11.76 -1.64
N LEU A 302 -13.82 10.67 -2.03
CA LEU A 302 -13.02 10.59 -3.25
C LEU A 302 -13.62 9.53 -4.19
N ALA A 303 -14.08 9.95 -5.36
CA ALA A 303 -14.64 9.03 -6.35
C ALA A 303 -13.60 7.98 -6.76
N ALA A 304 -14.03 6.74 -6.96
CA ALA A 304 -13.17 5.64 -7.36
C ALA A 304 -13.93 4.63 -8.23
N VAL A 305 -13.19 3.88 -9.04
CA VAL A 305 -13.73 2.89 -9.99
C VAL A 305 -13.17 1.52 -9.67
N ALA A 306 -14.01 0.50 -9.66
CA ALA A 306 -13.65 -0.90 -9.46
C ALA A 306 -14.20 -1.78 -10.59
N VAL A 307 -13.69 -3.00 -10.71
CA VAL A 307 -14.30 -4.03 -11.57
C VAL A 307 -15.64 -4.44 -10.97
N ALA A 308 -16.64 -4.60 -11.83
CA ALA A 308 -17.97 -5.01 -11.40
C ALA A 308 -18.00 -6.47 -10.92
N VAL A 309 -18.85 -6.75 -9.93
CA VAL A 309 -19.09 -8.11 -9.44
C VAL A 309 -20.10 -8.81 -10.36
N ALA A 310 -19.78 -10.02 -10.82
CA ALA A 310 -20.60 -10.75 -11.80
C ALA A 310 -21.98 -11.19 -11.25
N PRO A 311 -23.03 -11.29 -12.11
CA PRO A 311 -23.10 -10.85 -13.50
C PRO A 311 -23.73 -9.44 -13.57
N SER A 312 -22.91 -8.42 -13.78
CA SER A 312 -23.41 -7.08 -14.10
C SER A 312 -23.74 -7.02 -15.60
N ASP A 313 -25.01 -7.18 -15.97
CA ASP A 313 -25.47 -7.16 -17.37
C ASP A 313 -25.35 -5.78 -18.06
N SER A 314 -24.91 -4.74 -17.33
CA SER A 314 -24.92 -3.34 -17.78
C SER A 314 -23.57 -2.63 -17.81
N SER A 315 -22.56 -3.07 -17.05
CA SER A 315 -21.24 -2.42 -16.98
C SER A 315 -20.17 -3.37 -16.44
N THR A 316 -18.97 -3.32 -17.02
CA THR A 316 -17.79 -4.05 -16.50
C THR A 316 -17.13 -3.35 -15.30
N THR A 317 -17.59 -2.15 -14.96
CA THR A 317 -17.08 -1.34 -13.85
C THR A 317 -18.20 -0.89 -12.92
N ARG A 318 -17.86 -0.72 -11.64
CA ARG A 318 -18.68 -0.08 -10.61
C ARG A 318 -17.97 1.12 -10.02
N THR A 319 -18.73 2.06 -9.48
CA THR A 319 -18.16 3.28 -8.87
C THR A 319 -18.51 3.33 -7.40
N ALA A 320 -17.66 3.98 -6.62
CA ALA A 320 -17.97 4.33 -5.24
C ALA A 320 -17.19 5.58 -4.82
N TYR A 321 -17.38 5.97 -3.57
CA TYR A 321 -16.74 7.15 -3.00
C TYR A 321 -15.95 6.74 -1.75
N LEU A 322 -14.61 6.70 -1.88
CA LEU A 322 -13.67 6.42 -0.81
C LEU A 322 -13.81 7.43 0.32
N CYS A 323 -13.58 6.94 1.54
CA CYS A 323 -13.74 7.71 2.77
C CYS A 323 -12.45 8.42 3.18
N PRO A 324 -12.55 9.63 3.73
CA PRO A 324 -11.40 10.31 4.30
C PRO A 324 -10.98 9.59 5.58
N TYR A 325 -9.74 9.09 5.62
CA TYR A 325 -9.19 8.43 6.81
C TYR A 325 -9.28 9.37 8.04
N PRO A 326 -9.68 8.90 9.24
CA PRO A 326 -9.83 7.49 9.65
C PRO A 326 -11.19 6.86 9.38
N GLU A 327 -12.10 7.51 8.66
CA GLU A 327 -13.36 6.85 8.27
C GLU A 327 -13.09 5.70 7.29
N VAL A 328 -13.86 4.63 7.45
CA VAL A 328 -13.69 3.38 6.71
C VAL A 328 -14.82 3.21 5.71
N PHE A 329 -14.45 2.80 4.50
CA PHE A 329 -15.35 2.49 3.40
C PHE A 329 -16.16 1.22 3.71
N THR A 330 -17.46 1.37 3.96
CA THR A 330 -18.32 0.33 4.55
C THR A 330 -19.51 0.02 3.65
N TYR A 331 -19.76 -1.25 3.36
CA TYR A 331 -20.98 -1.68 2.66
C TYR A 331 -22.18 -1.68 3.62
N VAL A 332 -23.32 -1.15 3.17
CA VAL A 332 -24.55 -0.99 3.96
C VAL A 332 -25.75 -1.76 3.42
N GLY A 333 -25.53 -2.60 2.39
CA GLY A 333 -26.58 -3.35 1.71
C GLY A 333 -26.98 -2.73 0.37
N GLY A 334 -27.57 -3.54 -0.52
CA GLY A 334 -28.00 -3.12 -1.85
C GLY A 334 -27.29 -3.89 -2.96
N ASP A 335 -27.13 -3.26 -4.12
CA ASP A 335 -26.32 -3.78 -5.22
C ASP A 335 -24.85 -3.38 -4.98
N PRO A 336 -23.90 -4.34 -4.84
CA PRO A 336 -22.47 -4.05 -4.72
C PRO A 336 -21.88 -3.20 -5.85
N ASN A 337 -22.57 -3.09 -6.98
CA ASN A 337 -22.17 -2.26 -8.12
C ASN A 337 -22.71 -0.82 -8.06
N ASP A 338 -23.60 -0.51 -7.11
CA ASP A 338 -24.17 0.82 -6.91
C ASP A 338 -23.39 1.60 -5.83
N PRO A 339 -22.94 2.84 -6.11
CA PRO A 339 -22.29 3.70 -5.12
C PRO A 339 -23.08 3.91 -3.83
N SER A 340 -24.42 3.87 -3.88
CA SER A 340 -25.31 4.07 -2.74
C SER A 340 -25.27 2.94 -1.72
N SER A 341 -24.72 1.78 -2.10
CA SER A 341 -24.52 0.63 -1.22
C SER A 341 -23.34 0.80 -0.27
N PHE A 342 -22.62 1.93 -0.33
CA PHE A 342 -21.44 2.20 0.51
C PHE A 342 -21.54 3.54 1.25
N THR A 343 -21.03 3.56 2.48
CA THR A 343 -20.93 4.77 3.31
C THR A 343 -19.60 4.84 4.07
N CYS A 344 -19.37 5.97 4.71
CA CYS A 344 -18.23 6.21 5.59
C CYS A 344 -18.63 6.06 7.05
N VAL A 345 -17.91 5.21 7.79
CA VAL A 345 -18.14 4.93 9.20
C VAL A 345 -16.84 5.14 9.98
N LYS A 346 -16.93 5.63 11.22
CA LYS A 346 -15.78 5.75 12.13
C LYS A 346 -15.58 4.50 12.95
#